data_AF-A0A931RKX0-F1
#
_entry.id   AF-A0A931RKX0-F1
#
_cell.length_a   1.000
_cell.length_b   1.000
_cell.length_c   1.000
_cell.angle_alpha   90.00
_cell.angle_beta   90.00
_cell.angle_gamma   90.00
#
_symmetry.space_group_name_H-M   'P 1'
#
loop_
_entity.id
_entity.type
_entity.pdbx_description
1 polymer ?
#
loop_
_entity_poly.entity_id
_entity_poly.type
_entity_poly.pdbx_seq_one_letter_code
_entity_poly.pdbx_strand_id
1 'polypeptide(L)' 'AKALDSDDRKVFSIIINRQHAIKKAIQIAKDEDVIVLTGKSHEQSLSRGKKEYPWDEKKAALRALKKKQSL' A
#
# COMPACT_ATOMS: atom_id res chain seq x y z
N ALA A 1 -13.78 8.43 -1.20
CA ALA A 1 -14.23 7.08 -0.76
C ALA A 1 -15.21 7.14 0.43
N LYS A 2 -16.31 6.37 0.43
CA LYS A 2 -17.30 6.25 1.55
C LYS A 2 -16.78 5.49 2.78
N ALA A 3 -15.47 5.22 2.84
CA ALA A 3 -14.84 4.38 3.87
C ALA A 3 -14.25 5.18 5.03
N LEU A 4 -14.32 6.51 5.00
CA LEU A 4 -13.72 7.41 5.97
C LEU A 4 -14.71 8.55 6.33
N ASP A 5 -15.99 8.18 6.52
CA ASP A 5 -17.01 9.11 7.00
C ASP A 5 -16.62 9.65 8.38
N SER A 6 -16.90 10.93 8.59
CA SER A 6 -16.48 11.81 9.69
C SER A 6 -17.10 11.44 11.05
N ASP A 7 -16.70 10.31 11.59
CA ASP A 7 -16.88 9.97 13.00
C ASP A 7 -15.49 9.95 13.63
N ASP A 8 -15.32 10.44 14.85
CA ASP A 8 -14.02 10.64 15.56
C ASP A 8 -13.20 9.34 15.80
N ARG A 9 -13.60 8.25 15.16
CA ARG A 9 -12.94 6.95 15.15
C ARG A 9 -11.94 6.90 13.99
N LYS A 10 -10.65 6.79 14.31
CA LYS A 10 -9.62 6.43 13.33
C LYS A 10 -9.96 5.06 12.72
N VAL A 11 -10.58 5.05 11.54
CA VAL A 11 -10.80 3.82 10.78
C VAL A 11 -9.47 3.43 10.15
N PHE A 12 -8.87 2.35 10.64
CA PHE A 12 -7.63 1.80 10.09
C PHE A 12 -7.77 0.31 9.82
N SER A 13 -6.97 -0.19 8.89
CA SER A 13 -6.80 -1.62 8.63
C SER A 13 -5.32 -1.98 8.78
N ILE A 14 -5.02 -3.04 9.53
CA ILE A 14 -3.66 -3.53 9.69
C ILE A 14 -3.46 -4.71 8.73
N ILE A 15 -2.55 -4.55 7.78
CA ILE A 15 -2.15 -5.62 6.85
C ILE A 15 -0.63 -5.78 6.97
N ILE A 16 -0.22 -6.87 7.64
CA ILE A 16 1.19 -7.14 7.99
C ILE A 16 2.07 -7.25 6.74
N ASN A 17 1.56 -7.89 5.69
CA ASN A 17 2.31 -8.02 4.45
C ASN A 17 2.25 -6.70 3.66
N ARG A 18 3.40 -6.00 3.57
CA ARG A 18 3.53 -4.71 2.90
C ARG A 18 2.99 -4.71 1.47
N GLN A 19 3.27 -5.75 0.68
CA GLN A 19 2.74 -5.88 -0.68
C GLN A 19 1.20 -5.99 -0.71
N HIS A 20 0.62 -6.72 0.24
CA HIS A 20 -0.84 -6.84 0.35
C HIS A 20 -1.47 -5.52 0.81
N ALA A 21 -0.81 -4.76 1.69
CA ALA A 21 -1.28 -3.45 2.13
C ALA A 21 -1.37 -2.47 0.95
N ILE A 22 -0.31 -2.39 0.13
CA ILE A 22 -0.28 -1.55 -1.07
C ILE A 22 -1.36 -1.98 -2.06
N LYS A 23 -1.51 -3.29 -2.29
CA LYS A 23 -2.56 -3.83 -3.16
C LYS A 23 -3.95 -3.41 -2.66
N LYS A 24 -4.21 -3.57 -1.36
CA LYS A 24 -5.51 -3.22 -0.77
C LYS A 24 -5.79 -1.73 -0.89
N ALA A 25 -4.80 -0.87 -0.58
CA ALA A 25 -4.94 0.58 -0.72
C ALA A 25 -5.32 0.98 -2.15
N ILE A 26 -4.64 0.41 -3.15
CA ILE A 26 -4.94 0.66 -4.58
C ILE A 26 -6.34 0.14 -4.95
N GLN A 27 -6.73 -1.03 -4.46
CA GLN A 27 -8.03 -1.63 -4.76
C GLN A 27 -9.21 -0.84 -4.19
N ILE A 28 -9.07 -0.21 -3.02
CA ILE A 28 -10.17 0.54 -2.40
C ILE A 28 -10.25 2.00 -2.85
N ALA A 29 -9.17 2.54 -3.42
CA ALA A 29 -9.16 3.90 -3.96
C ALA A 29 -10.13 4.02 -5.13
N LYS A 30 -10.84 5.15 -5.21
CA LYS A 30 -11.68 5.54 -6.34
C LYS A 30 -10.92 6.50 -7.25
N ASP A 31 -11.54 6.87 -8.35
CA ASP A 31 -11.04 7.94 -9.20
C ASP A 31 -10.90 9.22 -8.37
N GLU A 32 -9.88 10.02 -8.68
CA GLU A 32 -9.47 11.23 -7.94
C GLU A 32 -8.95 11.00 -6.50
N ASP A 33 -8.98 9.77 -5.95
CA ASP A 33 -8.35 9.51 -4.65
C ASP A 33 -6.81 9.45 -4.80
N VAL A 34 -6.08 10.07 -3.85
CA VAL A 34 -4.61 10.02 -3.78
C VAL A 34 -4.15 9.00 -2.75
N ILE A 35 -3.22 8.13 -3.15
CA ILE A 35 -2.56 7.16 -2.26
C ILE A 35 -1.13 7.62 -2.00
N VAL A 36 -0.76 7.73 -0.73
CA VAL A 36 0.61 8.04 -0.32
C VAL A 36 1.24 6.81 0.34
N LEU A 37 2.37 6.35 -0.21
CA LEU A 37 3.22 5.32 0.41
C LEU A 37 4.40 5.99 1.09
N THR A 38 4.58 5.77 2.40
CA THR A 38 5.63 6.44 3.19
C THR A 38 6.61 5.44 3.81
N GLY A 39 7.77 5.96 4.25
CA GLY A 39 8.76 5.27 5.08
C GLY A 39 9.81 4.42 4.35
N LYS A 40 9.52 3.78 3.20
CA LYS A 40 10.45 2.83 2.56
C LYS A 40 10.91 3.17 1.14
N SER A 41 10.34 4.18 0.49
CA SER A 41 10.53 4.50 -0.94
C SER A 41 11.90 4.13 -1.55
N HIS A 42 12.96 4.82 -1.15
CA HIS A 42 14.31 4.64 -1.71
C HIS A 42 15.06 3.43 -1.13
N GLU A 43 14.54 2.83 -0.05
CA GLU A 43 15.13 1.64 0.53
C GLU A 43 14.94 0.44 -0.39
N GLN A 44 15.99 -0.38 -0.49
CA GLN A 44 16.06 -1.51 -1.40
C GLN A 44 15.81 -2.85 -0.70
N SER A 45 15.42 -2.83 0.57
CA SER A 45 15.17 -4.04 1.34
C SER A 45 14.08 -3.89 2.42
N LEU A 46 13.58 -5.04 2.88
CA LEU A 46 12.78 -5.17 4.09
C LEU A 46 13.52 -6.06 5.08
N SER A 47 13.85 -5.50 6.23
CA SER A 47 14.43 -6.26 7.34
C SER A 47 13.37 -7.15 7.99
N ARG A 48 13.69 -8.44 8.18
CA ARG A 48 12.89 -9.38 8.96
C ARG A 48 13.82 -10.17 9.88
N GLY A 49 13.80 -9.83 11.17
CA GLY A 49 14.77 -10.33 12.13
C GLY A 49 16.16 -9.79 11.81
N LYS A 50 17.11 -10.69 11.51
CA LYS A 50 18.51 -10.34 11.18
C LYS A 50 18.81 -10.42 9.68
N LYS A 51 17.79 -10.55 8.83
CA LYS A 51 17.94 -10.75 7.38
C LYS A 51 17.24 -9.65 6.61
N GLU A 52 17.96 -9.12 5.62
CA GLU A 52 17.41 -8.20 4.62
C GLU A 52 16.86 -8.98 3.42
N TYR A 53 15.64 -8.63 3.02
CA TYR A 53 14.98 -9.20 1.85
C TYR A 53 14.87 -8.13 0.76
N PRO A 54 15.26 -8.39 -0.50
CA PRO A 54 15.16 -7.41 -1.57
C PRO A 54 13.75 -6.83 -1.69
N TRP A 55 13.67 -5.51 -1.80
CA TRP A 55 12.42 -4.77 -1.88
C TRP A 55 12.56 -3.59 -2.84
N ASP A 56 11.48 -3.29 -3.55
CA ASP A 56 11.39 -2.13 -4.42
C ASP A 56 9.94 -1.64 -4.33
N GLU A 57 9.74 -0.57 -3.56
CA GLU A 57 8.43 0.01 -3.26
C GLU A 57 7.72 0.47 -4.55
N LYS A 58 8.48 1.09 -5.47
CA LYS A 58 7.96 1.58 -6.73
C LYS A 58 7.46 0.43 -7.60
N LYS A 59 8.22 -0.67 -7.72
CA LYS A 59 7.78 -1.87 -8.44
C LYS A 59 6.56 -2.51 -7.78
N ALA A 60 6.51 -2.55 -6.45
CA ALA A 60 5.37 -3.07 -5.70
C ALA A 60 4.07 -2.30 -6.02
N ALA A 61 4.13 -0.98 -6.06
CA ALA A 61 3.02 -0.09 -6.40
C ALA A 61 2.59 -0.24 -7.87
N LEU A 62 3.54 -0.16 -8.81
CA LEU A 62 3.26 -0.29 -10.25
C LEU A 62 2.60 -1.64 -10.60
N ARG A 63 3.05 -2.72 -9.96
CA ARG A 63 2.43 -4.05 -10.12
C ARG A 63 0.98 -4.07 -9.64
N ALA A 64 0.69 -3.41 -8.53
CA ALA A 64 -0.68 -3.34 -8.00
C ALA A 64 -1.58 -2.45 -8.86
N LEU A 65 -1.08 -1.33 -9.39
CA LEU A 65 -1.79 -0.47 -10.34
C LEU A 65 -2.15 -1.22 -11.63
N LYS A 66 -1.18 -1.92 -12.25
CA LYS A 66 -1.43 -2.72 -13.47
C LYS A 66 -2.54 -3.75 -13.27
N LYS A 67 -2.56 -4.44 -12.12
CA LYS A 67 -3.60 -5.42 -11.78
C LYS A 67 -4.99 -4.81 -11.58
N LYS A 68 -5.07 -3.54 -11.21
CA LYS A 68 -6.36 -2.83 -11.08
C LYS A 68 -6.89 -2.39 -12.45
N GLN A 69 -6.01 -1.98 -13.35
CA GLN A 69 -6.39 -1.58 -14.71
C GLN A 69 -6.82 -2.75 -15.61
N SER A 70 -6.35 -3.97 -15.29
CA SER A 70 -6.73 -5.20 -16.00
C SER A 70 -8.04 -5.83 -15.49
N LEU A 71 -8.73 -5.18 -14.55
CA LEU A 71 -10.06 -5.54 -14.06
C LEU A 71 -11.08 -4.61 -14.70
#